data_AF-A0A7S4VFC7-F1
#
_entry.id   AF-A0A7S4VFC7-F1
#
_cell.length_a   1.000
_cell.length_b   1.000
_cell.length_c   1.000
_cell.angle_alpha   90.00
_cell.angle_beta   90.00
_cell.angle_gamma   90.00
#
_symmetry.space_group_name_H-M   'P 1'
#
loop_
_entity.id
_entity.type
_entity.pdbx_description
1 polymer ?
#
loop_
_entity_poly.entity_id
_entity_poly.type
_entity_poly.pdbx_seq_one_letter_code
_entity_poly.pdbx_strand_id
1 'polypeptide(L)'
;MKYSLALAAAMAASASAFDVPSLTPANYDELTGGKTVFLKFFAPWCGHCKSMASDWEKLAEEWSGNNIGFVGEVDCTDEAAKPLCDENGVQGFPMLKYGDPAALDDYQGGRSYNDLSSFAKENLKPTCGLNNIDLCDDKKKAKIESLLAMSKDDLQKAISTESQKINDAKETFKTEIQKLQEKYEELMKVKTEVQKLQEKYEELMKTKEATKAEVKAGGLGLMKAVMAKKASGSDEL
;
A
#
# COMPACT_ATOMS: atom_id res chain seq x y z
N MET A 1 35.84 -30.99 48.52
CA MET A 1 35.16 -30.60 47.26
C MET A 1 33.68 -30.45 47.55
N LYS A 2 33.17 -29.22 47.60
CA LYS A 2 31.74 -28.91 47.68
C LYS A 2 31.48 -27.84 46.62
N TYR A 3 30.90 -28.23 45.49
CA TYR A 3 30.46 -27.29 44.46
C TYR A 3 28.99 -26.97 44.76
N SER A 4 28.73 -25.79 45.31
CA SER A 4 27.37 -25.25 45.36
C SER A 4 27.08 -24.60 44.01
N LEU A 5 26.24 -25.25 43.20
CA LEU A 5 25.52 -24.60 42.11
C LEU A 5 24.40 -23.75 42.71
N ALA A 6 24.54 -22.42 42.64
CA ALA A 6 23.42 -21.52 42.83
C ALA A 6 22.78 -21.27 41.45
N LEU A 7 21.55 -21.77 41.31
CA LEU A 7 20.69 -21.64 40.15
C LEU A 7 20.25 -20.17 40.03
N ALA A 8 20.73 -19.45 39.02
CA ALA A 8 20.20 -18.13 38.68
C ALA A 8 18.86 -18.34 37.96
N ALA A 9 17.74 -18.13 38.67
CA ALA A 9 16.43 -18.04 38.05
C ALA A 9 16.34 -16.72 37.28
N ALA A 10 16.50 -16.79 35.96
CA ALA A 10 16.16 -15.67 35.08
C ALA A 10 14.63 -15.50 35.12
N MET A 11 14.14 -14.48 35.82
CA MET A 11 12.77 -14.01 35.66
C MET A 11 12.66 -13.45 34.24
N ALA A 12 12.02 -14.20 33.34
CA ALA A 12 11.54 -13.65 32.08
C ALA A 12 10.44 -12.65 32.43
N ALA A 13 10.77 -11.36 32.42
CA ALA A 13 9.78 -10.31 32.43
C ALA A 13 9.00 -10.42 31.12
N SER A 14 7.84 -11.05 31.15
CA SER A 14 6.86 -10.98 30.09
C SER A 14 6.34 -9.54 30.06
N ALA A 15 6.94 -8.69 29.23
CA ALA A 15 6.32 -7.42 28.89
C ALA A 15 5.01 -7.76 28.17
N SER A 16 3.89 -7.59 28.87
CA SER A 16 2.56 -7.70 28.28
C SER A 16 2.42 -6.63 27.21
N ALA A 17 2.01 -7.02 26.00
CA ALA A 17 1.62 -6.07 24.96
C ALA A 17 0.57 -5.10 25.52
N PHE A 18 0.71 -3.81 25.21
CA PHE A 18 -0.26 -2.80 25.62
C PHE A 18 -1.57 -3.03 24.87
N ASP A 19 -2.69 -3.04 25.59
CA ASP A 19 -4.02 -3.20 24.99
C ASP A 19 -4.46 -1.87 24.39
N VAL A 20 -4.38 -1.76 23.06
CA VAL A 20 -4.73 -0.55 22.34
C VAL A 20 -6.25 -0.36 22.40
N PRO A 21 -6.77 0.84 22.77
CA PRO A 21 -8.21 1.08 22.77
C PRO A 21 -8.85 0.77 21.40
N SER A 22 -9.73 -0.22 21.39
CA SER A 22 -10.50 -0.61 20.21
C SER A 22 -11.82 0.16 20.15
N LEU A 23 -12.02 0.88 19.05
CA LEU A 23 -13.13 1.78 18.82
C LEU A 23 -14.28 1.09 18.08
N THR A 24 -15.47 1.37 18.55
CA THR A 24 -16.77 1.02 17.94
C THR A 24 -17.65 2.28 17.97
N PRO A 25 -18.74 2.35 17.19
CA PRO A 25 -19.70 3.45 17.28
C PRO A 25 -20.21 3.70 18.70
N ALA A 26 -20.23 2.67 19.56
CA ALA A 26 -20.73 2.78 20.92
C ALA A 26 -19.80 3.56 21.86
N ASN A 27 -18.49 3.60 21.60
CA ASN A 27 -17.50 4.24 22.46
C ASN A 27 -16.69 5.36 21.75
N TYR A 28 -16.94 5.58 20.46
CA TYR A 28 -16.17 6.50 19.64
C TYR A 28 -16.18 7.92 20.21
N ASP A 29 -17.37 8.49 20.43
CA ASP A 29 -17.50 9.87 20.92
C ASP A 29 -16.94 10.05 22.33
N GLU A 30 -17.10 9.05 23.20
CA GLU A 30 -16.58 9.09 24.57
C GLU A 30 -15.05 9.12 24.59
N LEU A 31 -14.41 8.28 23.80
CA LEU A 31 -12.95 8.13 23.80
C LEU A 31 -12.24 9.23 23.00
N THR A 32 -12.88 9.73 21.95
CA THR A 32 -12.27 10.69 21.00
C THR A 32 -12.69 12.14 21.24
N GLY A 33 -13.78 12.38 21.96
CA GLY A 33 -14.38 13.70 22.14
C GLY A 33 -13.39 14.75 22.65
N GLY A 34 -13.28 15.85 21.91
CA GLY A 34 -12.39 16.97 22.25
C GLY A 34 -10.89 16.71 22.05
N LYS A 35 -10.51 15.57 21.46
CA LYS A 35 -9.12 15.19 21.19
C LYS A 35 -8.82 15.24 19.69
N THR A 36 -7.55 15.41 19.35
CA THR A 36 -7.04 15.08 18.02
C THR A 36 -6.61 13.61 18.03
N VAL A 37 -7.17 12.81 17.15
CA VAL A 37 -6.97 11.35 17.15
C VAL A 37 -5.93 10.92 16.13
N PHE A 38 -5.33 9.75 16.35
CA PHE A 38 -4.59 8.99 15.37
C PHE A 38 -5.04 7.52 15.43
N LEU A 39 -5.75 7.08 14.40
CA LEU A 39 -6.48 5.82 14.38
C LEU A 39 -5.89 4.86 13.35
N LYS A 40 -5.76 3.59 13.76
CA LYS A 40 -5.42 2.47 12.87
C LYS A 40 -6.67 1.67 12.55
N PHE A 41 -7.08 1.70 11.28
CA PHE A 41 -8.10 0.81 10.75
C PHE A 41 -7.42 -0.46 10.21
N PHE A 42 -7.83 -1.62 10.72
CA PHE A 42 -7.12 -2.87 10.46
C PHE A 42 -8.03 -4.09 10.30
N ALA A 43 -7.40 -5.20 9.96
CA ALA A 43 -7.98 -6.54 10.05
C ALA A 43 -6.96 -7.49 10.71
N PRO A 44 -7.38 -8.40 11.61
CA PRO A 44 -6.47 -9.22 12.42
C PRO A 44 -5.65 -10.21 11.57
N TRP A 45 -6.17 -10.62 10.41
CA TRP A 45 -5.48 -11.52 9.49
C TRP A 45 -4.44 -10.81 8.61
N CYS A 46 -4.44 -9.48 8.53
CA CYS A 46 -3.57 -8.73 7.64
C CYS A 46 -2.10 -8.78 8.10
N GLY A 47 -1.21 -9.25 7.22
CA GLY A 47 0.24 -9.35 7.49
C GLY A 47 0.88 -8.01 7.82
N HIS A 48 0.55 -6.95 7.08
CA HIS A 48 1.08 -5.60 7.31
C HIS A 48 0.57 -4.96 8.62
N CYS A 49 -0.64 -5.33 9.06
CA CYS A 49 -1.15 -4.90 10.37
C CYS A 49 -0.35 -5.56 11.49
N LYS A 50 -0.13 -6.88 11.39
CA LYS A 50 0.65 -7.64 12.38
C LYS A 50 2.11 -7.16 12.47
N SER A 51 2.74 -6.82 11.35
CA SER A 51 4.11 -6.29 11.37
C SER A 51 4.23 -4.94 12.08
N MET A 52 3.17 -4.13 12.06
CA MET A 52 3.13 -2.80 12.68
C MET A 52 2.60 -2.82 14.12
N ALA A 53 1.97 -3.92 14.56
CA ALA A 53 1.24 -4.00 15.83
C ALA A 53 2.08 -3.54 17.02
N SER A 54 3.29 -4.08 17.18
CA SER A 54 4.17 -3.71 18.31
C SER A 54 4.56 -2.23 18.34
N ASP A 55 4.74 -1.59 17.18
CA ASP A 55 5.06 -0.17 17.12
C ASP A 55 3.82 0.70 17.40
N TRP A 56 2.64 0.24 16.98
CA TRP A 56 1.37 0.89 17.29
C TRP A 56 1.01 0.78 18.78
N GLU A 57 1.23 -0.38 19.39
CA GLU A 57 1.03 -0.62 20.83
C GLU A 57 1.90 0.32 21.67
N LYS A 58 3.19 0.44 21.34
CA LYS A 58 4.10 1.38 22.02
C LYS A 58 3.64 2.83 21.88
N LEU A 59 3.16 3.22 20.70
CA LEU A 59 2.63 4.56 20.48
C LEU A 59 1.37 4.78 21.32
N ALA A 60 0.44 3.83 21.32
CA ALA A 60 -0.78 3.93 22.11
C ALA A 60 -0.49 4.01 23.61
N GLU A 61 0.51 3.27 24.09
CA GLU A 61 1.01 3.35 25.46
C GLU A 61 1.58 4.75 25.77
N GLU A 62 2.41 5.31 24.87
CA GLU A 62 2.99 6.66 25.02
C GLU A 62 1.90 7.76 25.13
N TRP A 63 0.77 7.57 24.45
CA TRP A 63 -0.35 8.53 24.42
C TRP A 63 -1.49 8.19 25.39
N SER A 64 -1.34 7.12 26.17
CA SER A 64 -2.36 6.69 27.14
C SER A 64 -2.61 7.77 28.20
N GLY A 65 -3.87 8.10 28.43
CA GLY A 65 -4.28 9.13 29.39
C GLY A 65 -4.02 10.58 28.95
N ASN A 66 -3.59 10.82 27.70
CA ASN A 66 -3.41 12.18 27.20
C ASN A 66 -4.76 12.90 27.01
N ASN A 67 -4.83 14.17 27.42
CA ASN A 67 -6.07 14.96 27.35
C ASN A 67 -6.33 15.59 25.98
N ILE A 68 -5.29 15.73 25.16
CA ILE A 68 -5.30 16.44 23.86
C ILE A 68 -5.26 15.46 22.69
N GLY A 69 -4.38 14.47 22.76
CA GLY A 69 -4.20 13.46 21.72
C GLY A 69 -4.78 12.12 22.13
N PHE A 70 -5.21 11.33 21.15
CA PHE A 70 -5.65 9.95 21.37
C PHE A 70 -5.13 9.05 20.27
N VAL A 71 -4.66 7.87 20.64
CA VAL A 71 -4.21 6.83 19.71
C VAL A 71 -5.05 5.59 19.95
N GLY A 72 -5.67 5.07 18.91
CA GLY A 72 -6.57 3.92 19.00
C GLY A 72 -6.65 3.12 17.72
N GLU A 73 -7.49 2.10 17.71
CA GLU A 73 -7.66 1.23 16.55
C GLU A 73 -9.12 0.84 16.32
N VAL A 74 -9.42 0.45 15.09
CA VAL A 74 -10.76 0.01 14.65
C VAL A 74 -10.57 -1.29 13.88
N ASP A 75 -11.15 -2.39 14.38
CA ASP A 75 -11.17 -3.66 13.67
C ASP A 75 -12.30 -3.66 12.62
N CYS A 76 -11.94 -3.49 11.35
CA CYS A 76 -12.91 -3.42 10.27
C CYS A 76 -13.51 -4.80 9.88
N THR A 77 -13.13 -5.85 10.60
CA THR A 77 -13.73 -7.19 10.47
C THR A 77 -14.75 -7.49 11.57
N ASP A 78 -14.80 -6.66 12.62
CA ASP A 78 -15.86 -6.70 13.61
C ASP A 78 -17.10 -5.96 13.07
N GLU A 79 -18.24 -6.65 13.04
CA GLU A 79 -19.53 -6.11 12.61
C GLU A 79 -19.92 -4.86 13.43
N ALA A 80 -19.54 -4.81 14.70
CA ALA A 80 -19.83 -3.64 15.55
C ALA A 80 -19.02 -2.40 15.11
N ALA A 81 -17.79 -2.58 14.66
CA ALA A 81 -16.88 -1.50 14.28
C ALA A 81 -16.92 -1.16 12.79
N LYS A 82 -17.43 -2.06 11.95
CA LYS A 82 -17.50 -1.90 10.49
C LYS A 82 -18.10 -0.55 10.03
N PRO A 83 -19.17 0.00 10.65
CA PRO A 83 -19.70 1.31 10.24
C PRO A 83 -18.64 2.43 10.30
N LEU A 84 -17.77 2.45 11.31
CA LEU A 84 -16.70 3.45 11.41
C LEU A 84 -15.71 3.32 10.24
N CYS A 85 -15.42 2.10 9.79
CA CYS A 85 -14.53 1.88 8.65
C CYS A 85 -15.15 2.35 7.33
N ASP A 86 -16.44 2.08 7.14
CA ASP A 86 -17.17 2.48 5.95
C ASP A 86 -17.31 4.01 5.86
N GLU A 87 -17.68 4.65 6.98
CA GLU A 87 -17.82 6.11 7.10
C GLU A 87 -16.49 6.84 6.88
N ASN A 88 -15.38 6.27 7.37
CA ASN A 88 -14.03 6.81 7.16
C ASN A 88 -13.40 6.35 5.83
N GLY A 89 -14.17 5.70 4.96
CA GLY A 89 -13.75 5.34 3.60
C GLY A 89 -12.53 4.42 3.56
N VAL A 90 -12.43 3.47 4.48
CA VAL A 90 -11.31 2.52 4.55
C VAL A 90 -11.37 1.54 3.37
N GLN A 91 -10.30 1.50 2.58
CA GLN A 91 -10.24 0.69 1.34
C GLN A 91 -9.21 -0.44 1.38
N GLY A 92 -8.38 -0.49 2.42
CA GLY A 92 -7.32 -1.47 2.57
C GLY A 92 -6.63 -1.35 3.92
N PHE A 93 -5.84 -2.36 4.28
CA PHE A 93 -5.28 -2.47 5.63
C PHE A 93 -3.74 -2.56 5.65
N PRO A 94 -3.08 -1.99 6.67
CA PRO A 94 -3.63 -1.01 7.60
C PRO A 94 -3.85 0.33 6.87
N MET A 95 -4.92 1.04 7.25
CA MET A 95 -5.11 2.45 6.89
C MET A 95 -4.99 3.27 8.17
N LEU A 96 -4.14 4.29 8.14
CA LEU A 96 -3.90 5.17 9.27
C LEU A 96 -4.54 6.52 8.96
N LYS A 97 -5.28 7.07 9.92
CA LYS A 97 -5.94 8.37 9.77
C LYS A 97 -5.81 9.20 11.03
N TYR A 98 -5.77 10.52 10.91
CA TYR A 98 -5.56 11.42 12.03
C TYR A 98 -6.39 12.70 11.90
N GLY A 99 -6.57 13.43 12.99
CA GLY A 99 -7.22 14.74 12.97
C GLY A 99 -8.41 14.86 13.90
N ASP A 100 -9.40 15.65 13.48
CA ASP A 100 -10.67 15.78 14.19
C ASP A 100 -11.47 14.48 14.04
N PRO A 101 -12.05 13.90 15.11
CA PRO A 101 -12.79 12.64 15.05
C PRO A 101 -13.92 12.61 14.01
N ALA A 102 -14.50 13.77 13.66
CA ALA A 102 -15.56 13.90 12.66
C ALA A 102 -15.04 14.19 11.24
N ALA A 103 -13.74 14.47 11.08
CA ALA A 103 -13.13 14.84 9.81
C ALA A 103 -11.65 14.39 9.75
N LEU A 104 -11.45 13.07 9.65
CA LEU A 104 -10.12 12.49 9.62
C LEU A 104 -9.43 12.62 8.26
N ASP A 105 -8.15 12.97 8.30
CA ASP A 105 -7.23 12.99 7.15
C ASP A 105 -6.41 11.69 7.09
N ASP A 106 -5.99 11.30 5.89
CA ASP A 106 -5.15 10.12 5.69
C ASP A 106 -3.68 10.38 6.10
N TYR A 107 -3.09 9.45 6.86
CA TYR A 107 -1.65 9.42 7.12
C TYR A 107 -0.92 8.56 6.08
N GLN A 108 0.04 9.18 5.39
CA GLN A 108 0.83 8.55 4.31
C GLN A 108 2.32 8.38 4.66
N GLY A 109 2.70 8.60 5.93
CA GLY A 109 4.08 8.50 6.39
C GLY A 109 4.54 7.06 6.65
N GLY A 110 5.75 6.93 7.21
CA GLY A 110 6.34 5.65 7.59
C GLY A 110 5.59 4.96 8.73
N ARG A 111 5.70 3.63 8.81
CA ARG A 111 4.95 2.81 9.78
C ARG A 111 5.83 2.29 10.92
N SER A 112 7.06 2.78 11.02
CA SER A 112 7.92 2.47 12.16
C SER A 112 7.51 3.30 13.37
N TYR A 113 7.80 2.83 14.58
CA TYR A 113 7.56 3.58 15.81
C TYR A 113 8.10 5.02 15.74
N ASN A 114 9.31 5.21 15.19
CA ASN A 114 9.92 6.54 15.11
C ASN A 114 9.16 7.49 14.19
N ASP A 115 8.67 7.00 13.04
CA ASP A 115 7.88 7.81 12.11
C ASP A 115 6.53 8.18 12.74
N LEU A 116 5.89 7.21 13.38
CA LEU A 116 4.59 7.36 14.02
C LEU A 116 4.65 8.28 15.24
N SER A 117 5.66 8.11 16.10
CA SER A 117 5.83 8.92 17.32
C SER A 117 6.22 10.36 16.97
N SER A 118 7.10 10.56 15.99
CA SER A 118 7.43 11.90 15.48
C SER A 118 6.19 12.60 14.93
N PHE A 119 5.42 11.90 14.09
CA PHE A 119 4.19 12.44 13.54
C PHE A 119 3.18 12.78 14.63
N ALA A 120 2.97 11.87 15.59
CA ALA A 120 2.01 12.08 16.65
C ALA A 120 2.37 13.31 17.49
N LYS A 121 3.64 13.48 17.86
CA LYS A 121 4.13 14.65 18.61
C LYS A 121 3.90 15.97 17.88
N GLU A 122 4.01 15.95 16.56
CA GLU A 122 3.83 17.14 15.73
C GLU A 122 2.35 17.48 15.45
N ASN A 123 1.47 16.47 15.43
CA ASN A 123 0.11 16.60 14.88
C ASN A 123 -1.02 16.34 15.88
N LEU A 124 -0.81 15.56 16.95
CA LEU A 124 -1.80 15.30 18.00
C LEU A 124 -1.81 16.43 19.04
N LYS A 125 -1.99 17.64 18.52
CA LYS A 125 -2.18 18.90 19.25
C LYS A 125 -3.59 19.42 18.97
N PRO A 126 -4.10 20.44 19.68
CA PRO A 126 -5.38 21.04 19.32
C PRO A 126 -5.34 21.48 17.85
N THR A 127 -6.28 20.95 17.06
CA THR A 127 -6.38 21.23 15.62
C THR A 127 -7.54 22.19 15.36
N CYS A 128 -7.40 23.01 14.33
CA CYS A 128 -8.51 23.82 13.81
C CYS A 128 -9.71 22.91 13.46
N GLY A 129 -10.85 23.17 14.09
CA GLY A 129 -12.08 22.41 13.94
C GLY A 129 -13.24 23.09 14.66
N LEU A 130 -14.43 22.49 14.66
CA LEU A 130 -15.62 23.08 15.29
C LEU A 130 -15.44 23.35 16.79
N ASN A 131 -14.63 22.53 17.47
CA ASN A 131 -14.36 22.68 18.90
C ASN A 131 -13.20 23.64 19.21
N ASN A 132 -12.38 24.00 18.22
CA ASN A 132 -11.23 24.90 18.37
C ASN A 132 -11.17 25.89 17.18
N ILE A 133 -12.25 26.62 16.95
CA ILE A 133 -12.37 27.54 15.81
C ILE A 133 -11.30 28.63 15.87
N ASP A 134 -10.89 29.04 17.06
CA ASP A 134 -9.83 30.03 17.29
C ASP A 134 -8.49 29.65 16.63
N LEU A 135 -8.19 28.35 16.56
CA LEU A 135 -6.99 27.79 15.91
C LEU A 135 -7.05 27.78 14.37
N CYS A 136 -8.21 28.10 13.80
CA CYS A 136 -8.38 28.18 12.35
C CYS A 136 -7.86 29.49 11.77
N ASP A 137 -7.33 29.42 10.55
CA ASP A 137 -7.08 30.61 9.74
C ASP A 137 -8.40 31.27 9.28
N ASP A 138 -8.33 32.53 8.86
CA ASP A 138 -9.52 33.32 8.49
C ASP A 138 -10.36 32.68 7.39
N LYS A 139 -9.75 31.93 6.47
CA LYS A 139 -10.47 31.27 5.39
C LYS A 139 -11.26 30.09 5.92
N LYS A 140 -10.66 29.27 6.76
CA LYS A 140 -11.33 28.14 7.42
C LYS A 140 -12.45 28.64 8.35
N LYS A 141 -12.21 29.70 9.11
CA LYS A 141 -13.24 30.35 9.96
C LYS A 141 -14.45 30.79 9.14
N ALA A 142 -14.23 31.58 8.09
CA ALA A 142 -15.31 32.02 7.21
C ALA A 142 -16.07 30.85 6.58
N LYS A 143 -15.38 29.76 6.23
CA LYS A 143 -16.02 28.56 5.70
C LYS A 143 -16.86 27.84 6.75
N ILE A 144 -16.35 27.68 7.96
CA ILE A 144 -17.09 27.08 9.09
C ILE A 144 -18.35 27.90 9.38
N GLU A 145 -18.23 29.24 9.49
CA GLU A 145 -19.37 30.13 9.71
C GLU A 145 -20.41 30.02 8.59
N SER A 146 -19.97 29.97 7.33
CA SER A 146 -20.86 29.76 6.19
C SER A 146 -21.59 28.42 6.26
N LEU A 147 -20.94 27.35 6.73
CA LEU A 147 -21.55 26.02 6.86
C LEU A 147 -22.51 25.98 8.06
N LEU A 148 -22.16 26.61 9.18
CA LEU A 148 -23.03 26.73 10.36
C LEU A 148 -24.31 27.53 10.08
N ALA A 149 -24.25 28.48 9.13
CA ALA A 149 -25.41 29.26 8.70
C ALA A 149 -26.36 28.50 7.77
N MET A 150 -25.97 27.34 7.24
CA MET A 150 -26.83 26.51 6.39
C MET A 150 -27.85 25.73 7.22
N SER A 151 -29.01 25.44 6.64
CA SER A 151 -29.99 24.55 7.28
C SER A 151 -29.46 23.12 7.35
N LYS A 152 -29.97 22.32 8.28
CA LYS A 152 -29.62 20.89 8.38
C LYS A 152 -29.89 20.15 7.07
N ASP A 153 -31.00 20.46 6.40
CA ASP A 153 -31.38 19.82 5.14
C ASP A 153 -30.44 20.22 4.00
N ASP A 154 -30.03 21.49 3.94
CA ASP A 154 -29.06 21.97 2.96
C ASP A 154 -27.67 21.35 3.19
N LEU A 155 -27.24 21.24 4.45
CA LEU A 155 -26.00 20.55 4.80
C LEU A 155 -26.06 19.08 4.41
N GLN A 156 -27.15 18.37 4.73
CA GLN A 156 -27.32 16.96 4.35
C GLN A 156 -27.25 16.77 2.84
N LYS A 157 -27.89 17.67 2.08
CA LYS A 157 -27.86 17.64 0.62
C LYS A 157 -26.47 17.93 0.07
N ALA A 158 -25.75 18.89 0.65
CA ALA A 158 -24.38 19.21 0.28
C ALA A 158 -23.43 18.03 0.55
N ILE A 159 -23.52 17.42 1.74
CA ILE A 159 -22.77 16.21 2.11
C ILE A 159 -23.07 15.10 1.11
N SER A 160 -24.34 14.78 0.85
CA SER A 160 -24.72 13.74 -0.10
C SER A 160 -24.17 14.00 -1.50
N THR A 161 -24.18 15.26 -1.95
CA THR A 161 -23.68 15.64 -3.28
C THR A 161 -22.16 15.47 -3.37
N GLU A 162 -21.40 15.93 -2.37
CA GLU A 162 -19.94 15.78 -2.37
C GLU A 162 -19.52 14.32 -2.14
N SER A 163 -20.19 13.58 -1.26
CA SER A 163 -19.98 12.14 -1.06
C SER A 163 -20.23 11.35 -2.35
N GLN A 164 -21.24 11.74 -3.14
CA GLN A 164 -21.50 11.09 -4.44
C GLN A 164 -20.35 11.31 -5.42
N LYS A 165 -19.79 12.53 -5.51
CA LYS A 165 -18.61 12.78 -6.37
C LYS A 165 -17.42 11.93 -5.98
N ILE A 166 -17.20 11.70 -4.67
CA ILE A 166 -16.15 10.82 -4.17
C ILE A 166 -16.41 9.37 -4.64
N ASN A 167 -17.65 8.90 -4.55
CA ASN A 167 -18.02 7.56 -4.99
C ASN A 167 -17.87 7.39 -6.51
N ASP A 168 -18.31 8.36 -7.30
CA ASP A 168 -18.15 8.37 -8.75
C ASP A 168 -16.67 8.35 -9.17
N ALA A 169 -15.83 9.11 -8.46
CA ALA A 169 -14.38 9.09 -8.67
C ALA A 169 -13.75 7.74 -8.31
N LYS A 170 -14.19 7.10 -7.22
CA LYS A 170 -13.74 5.75 -6.82
C LYS A 170 -14.11 4.69 -7.86
N GLU A 171 -15.34 4.71 -8.36
CA GLU A 171 -15.78 3.77 -9.40
C GLU A 171 -15.04 3.97 -10.73
N THR A 172 -14.79 5.23 -11.09
CA THR A 172 -13.94 5.56 -12.26
C THR A 172 -12.53 5.00 -12.09
N PHE A 173 -11.89 5.24 -10.94
CA PHE A 173 -10.56 4.72 -10.65
C PHE A 173 -10.50 3.19 -10.71
N LYS A 174 -11.45 2.51 -10.08
CA LYS A 174 -11.56 1.04 -10.08
C LYS A 174 -11.69 0.49 -11.50
N THR A 175 -12.54 1.11 -12.32
CA THR A 175 -12.75 0.72 -13.72
C THR A 175 -11.47 0.85 -14.54
N GLU A 176 -10.74 1.96 -14.39
CA GLU A 176 -9.48 2.17 -15.13
C GLU A 176 -8.36 1.24 -14.66
N ILE A 177 -8.28 0.93 -13.35
CA ILE A 177 -7.34 -0.08 -12.84
C ILE A 177 -7.64 -1.45 -13.42
N GLN A 178 -8.91 -1.85 -13.53
CA GLN A 178 -9.28 -3.14 -14.12
C GLN A 178 -8.85 -3.22 -15.60
N LYS A 179 -9.12 -2.18 -16.40
CA LYS A 179 -8.65 -2.12 -17.80
C LYS A 179 -7.13 -2.21 -17.90
N LEU A 180 -6.41 -1.56 -16.98
CA LEU A 180 -4.95 -1.61 -16.95
C LEU A 180 -4.44 -3.01 -16.60
N GLN A 181 -5.10 -3.71 -15.68
CA GLN A 181 -4.78 -5.10 -15.32
C GLN A 181 -4.99 -6.05 -16.50
N GLU A 182 -6.13 -5.95 -17.20
CA GLU A 182 -6.41 -6.75 -18.40
C GLU A 182 -5.33 -6.53 -19.47
N LYS A 183 -4.96 -5.27 -19.73
CA LYS A 183 -3.88 -4.94 -20.68
C LYS A 183 -2.52 -5.48 -20.24
N TYR A 184 -2.24 -5.48 -18.94
CA TYR A 184 -0.99 -6.07 -18.42
C TYR A 184 -0.94 -7.58 -18.66
N GLU A 185 -2.05 -8.30 -18.45
CA GLU A 185 -2.13 -9.74 -18.73
C GLU A 185 -1.94 -10.07 -20.21
N GLU A 186 -2.51 -9.26 -21.12
CA GLU A 186 -2.28 -9.39 -22.56
C GLU A 186 -0.80 -9.17 -22.93
N LEU A 187 -0.18 -8.12 -22.39
CA LEU A 187 1.24 -7.85 -22.62
C LEU A 187 2.15 -8.96 -22.08
N MET A 188 1.76 -9.59 -20.97
CA MET A 188 2.50 -10.74 -20.43
C MET A 188 2.45 -11.96 -21.37
N LYS A 189 1.31 -12.21 -22.04
CA LYS A 189 1.21 -13.27 -23.06
C LYS A 189 2.12 -12.96 -24.26
N VAL A 190 2.07 -11.72 -24.76
CA VAL A 190 2.94 -11.27 -25.85
C VAL A 190 4.42 -11.42 -25.48
N LYS A 191 4.81 -11.07 -24.26
CA LYS A 191 6.18 -11.26 -23.76
C LYS A 191 6.62 -12.73 -23.85
N THR A 192 5.76 -13.67 -23.46
CA THR A 192 6.05 -15.11 -23.57
C THR A 192 6.18 -15.57 -25.03
N GLU A 193 5.35 -15.05 -25.94
CA GLU A 193 5.47 -15.36 -27.37
C GLU A 193 6.77 -14.81 -27.98
N VAL A 194 7.15 -13.59 -27.63
CA VAL A 194 8.42 -12.98 -28.06
C VAL A 194 9.60 -13.81 -27.57
N GLN A 195 9.57 -14.32 -26.33
CA GLN A 195 10.62 -15.22 -25.82
C GLN A 195 10.74 -16.50 -26.65
N LYS A 196 9.61 -17.16 -26.97
CA LYS A 196 9.61 -18.36 -27.83
C LYS A 196 10.17 -18.08 -29.22
N LEU A 197 9.85 -16.92 -29.79
CA LEU A 197 10.39 -16.50 -31.09
C LEU A 197 11.89 -16.23 -31.03
N GLN A 198 12.39 -15.66 -29.94
CA GLN A 198 13.82 -15.47 -29.70
C GLN A 198 14.56 -16.81 -29.62
N GLU A 199 14.05 -17.77 -28.84
CA GLU A 199 14.63 -19.11 -28.75
C GLU A 199 14.68 -19.81 -30.11
N LYS A 200 13.58 -19.76 -30.86
CA LYS A 200 13.50 -20.32 -32.22
C LYS A 200 14.48 -19.65 -33.18
N TYR A 201 14.64 -18.33 -33.08
CA TYR A 201 15.62 -17.60 -33.89
C TYR A 201 17.04 -18.08 -33.61
N GLU A 202 17.42 -18.25 -32.34
CA GLU A 202 18.74 -18.76 -31.95
C GLU A 202 18.98 -20.19 -32.45
N GLU A 203 17.98 -21.06 -32.38
CA GLU A 203 18.05 -22.42 -32.92
C GLU A 203 18.27 -22.41 -34.44
N LEU A 204 17.47 -21.64 -35.17
CA LEU A 204 17.60 -21.51 -36.63
C LEU A 204 18.97 -20.97 -37.02
N MET A 205 19.51 -20.03 -36.24
CA MET A 205 20.86 -19.49 -36.47
C MET A 205 21.94 -20.56 -36.28
N LYS A 206 21.84 -21.41 -35.25
CA LYS A 206 22.74 -22.54 -35.05
C LYS A 206 22.67 -23.54 -36.20
N THR A 207 21.45 -23.93 -36.58
CA THR A 207 21.20 -24.87 -37.69
C THR A 207 21.75 -24.33 -39.01
N LYS A 208 21.51 -23.05 -39.33
CA LYS A 208 22.04 -22.39 -40.52
C LYS A 208 23.57 -22.46 -40.58
N GLU A 209 24.26 -22.14 -39.48
CA GLU A 209 25.72 -22.18 -39.46
C GLU A 209 26.27 -23.62 -39.51
N ALA A 210 25.58 -24.59 -38.89
CA ALA A 210 25.92 -26.01 -38.99
C ALA A 210 25.80 -26.52 -40.44
N THR A 211 24.68 -26.29 -41.12
CA THR A 211 24.49 -26.67 -42.53
C THR A 211 25.52 -26.02 -43.43
N LYS A 212 25.83 -24.74 -43.21
CA LYS A 212 26.87 -24.03 -43.97
C LYS A 212 28.26 -24.64 -43.76
N ALA A 213 28.58 -25.10 -42.56
CA ALA A 213 29.82 -25.81 -42.27
C ALA A 213 29.86 -27.18 -42.97
N GLU A 214 28.78 -27.95 -42.90
CA GLU A 214 28.64 -29.25 -43.58
C GLU A 214 28.80 -29.12 -45.10
N VAL A 215 28.11 -28.16 -45.73
CA VAL A 215 28.19 -27.91 -47.17
C VAL A 215 29.62 -27.53 -47.59
N LYS A 216 30.33 -26.74 -46.78
CA LYS A 216 31.74 -26.42 -47.03
C LYS A 216 32.62 -27.66 -46.90
N ALA A 217 32.41 -28.49 -45.88
CA ALA A 217 33.15 -29.73 -45.64
C ALA A 217 32.90 -30.77 -46.75
N GLY A 218 31.68 -30.82 -47.30
CA GLY A 218 31.29 -31.67 -48.44
C GLY A 218 31.95 -31.28 -49.78
N GLY A 219 32.91 -30.36 -49.77
CA GLY A 219 33.71 -30.04 -50.94
C GLY A 219 33.07 -29.06 -51.90
N LEU A 220 32.02 -28.31 -51.51
CA LEU A 220 31.42 -27.28 -52.37
C LEU A 220 32.47 -26.30 -52.92
N GLY A 221 33.48 -25.93 -52.12
CA GLY A 221 34.59 -25.08 -52.58
C GLY A 221 35.42 -25.74 -53.68
N LEU A 222 35.73 -27.03 -53.51
CA LEU A 222 36.45 -27.82 -54.52
C LEU A 222 35.61 -27.99 -55.79
N MET A 223 34.32 -28.30 -55.67
CA MET A 223 33.40 -28.41 -56.81
C MET A 223 33.35 -27.11 -57.63
N LYS A 224 33.27 -25.95 -56.95
CA LYS A 224 33.33 -24.64 -57.61
C LYS A 224 34.68 -24.41 -58.31
N ALA A 225 35.79 -24.78 -57.68
CA ALA A 225 37.13 -24.65 -58.28
C ALA A 225 37.30 -25.55 -59.52
N VAL A 226 36.82 -26.80 -59.46
CA VAL A 226 36.82 -27.74 -60.59
C VAL A 226 35.97 -27.21 -61.75
N MET A 227 34.78 -26.68 -61.46
CA MET A 227 33.91 -26.10 -62.49
C MET A 227 34.56 -24.89 -63.18
N ALA A 228 35.21 -24.00 -62.41
CA ALA A 228 35.93 -22.87 -62.96
C ALA A 228 37.08 -23.31 -63.89
N LYS A 229 37.85 -24.34 -63.50
CA LYS A 229 38.92 -24.91 -64.36
C LYS A 229 38.38 -25.54 -65.64
N LYS A 230 37.23 -26.23 -65.57
CA LYS A 230 36.56 -26.79 -66.77
C LYS A 230 36.06 -25.71 -67.72
N ALA A 231 35.58 -24.58 -67.20
CA ALA A 231 35.09 -23.46 -68.01
C ALA A 231 36.21 -22.69 -68.74
N SER A 232 37.45 -22.74 -68.24
CA SER A 232 38.61 -22.07 -68.87
C SER A 232 39.30 -22.88 -69.98
N GLY A 233 38.83 -24.09 -70.30
CA GLY A 233 39.23 -24.84 -71.50
C GLY A 233 40.68 -25.36 -71.53
N SER A 234 41.35 -25.53 -70.38
CA SER A 234 42.70 -26.10 -70.33
C SER A 234 42.64 -27.60 -70.01
N ASP A 235 42.50 -28.43 -71.05
CA ASP A 235 42.73 -29.87 -71.00
C ASP A 235 44.25 -30.12 -71.11
N GLU A 236 44.93 -30.29 -69.98
CA GLU A 236 46.19 -31.04 -69.93
C GLU A 236 46.45 -31.47 -68.47
N LEU A 237 46.72 -32.77 -68.32
CA LEU A 237 46.98 -33.49 -67.07
C LEU A 237 48.44 -33.37 -66.69
#